data_AF-A0A959TWT8-F1
#
_entry.id   AF-A0A959TWT8-F1
#
_cell.length_a   1.000
_cell.length_b   1.000
_cell.length_c   1.000
_cell.angle_alpha   90.00
_cell.angle_beta   90.00
_cell.angle_gamma   90.00
#
_symmetry.space_group_name_H-M   'P 1'
#
loop_
_entity.id
_entity.type
_entity.pdbx_description
1 polymer ?
#
loop_
_entity_poly.entity_id
_entity_poly.type
_entity_poly.pdbx_seq_one_letter_code
_entity_poly.pdbx_strand_id
1 'polypeptide(L)'
;MKLGLFFLLIILGPTISAQKYVRSGLEKGIQVDHRWKLPKSGPPELLLRISNTTEVHKQVHVTVDVAYQGMTREVFEADTCIRSHQVLDGKLNGIFFISSALDGDGIRRGDVDITLDRLEVLDGECP
;
A
#
# COMPACT_ATOMS: atom_id res chain seq x y z
N MET A 1 31.93 42.53 -29.88
CA MET A 1 30.63 41.96 -29.49
C MET A 1 30.82 40.45 -29.30
N LYS A 2 30.74 39.92 -28.08
CA LYS A 2 30.81 38.49 -27.79
C LYS A 2 29.50 38.09 -27.11
N LEU A 3 28.63 37.39 -27.83
CA LEU A 3 27.38 36.85 -27.31
C LEU A 3 27.69 35.42 -26.81
N GLY A 4 27.88 35.28 -25.50
CA GLY A 4 28.10 33.99 -24.85
C GLY A 4 26.77 33.27 -24.68
N LEU A 5 26.58 32.19 -25.42
CA LEU A 5 25.42 31.31 -25.28
C LEU A 5 25.70 30.33 -24.12
N PHE A 6 25.18 30.61 -22.93
CA PHE A 6 25.20 29.70 -21.79
C PHE A 6 24.11 28.63 -21.99
N PHE A 7 24.52 27.42 -22.36
CA PHE A 7 23.63 26.26 -22.38
C PHE A 7 23.40 25.78 -20.93
N LEU A 8 22.26 26.15 -20.35
CA LEU A 8 21.82 25.66 -19.05
C LEU A 8 21.34 24.21 -19.21
N LEU A 9 22.22 23.26 -18.94
CA LEU A 9 21.90 21.83 -18.93
C LEU A 9 21.10 21.51 -17.66
N ILE A 10 19.77 21.57 -17.75
CA ILE A 10 18.88 21.12 -16.67
C ILE A 10 18.94 19.59 -16.63
N ILE A 11 19.77 19.05 -15.73
CA ILE A 11 19.82 17.62 -15.45
C ILE A 11 18.54 17.27 -14.68
N LEU A 12 17.50 16.88 -15.41
CA LEU A 12 16.33 16.20 -14.85
C LEU A 12 16.79 14.83 -14.35
N GLY A 13 17.30 14.79 -13.13
CA GLY A 13 17.51 13.53 -12.42
C GLY A 13 16.18 12.78 -12.32
N PRO A 14 16.17 11.45 -12.41
CA PRO A 14 14.95 10.68 -12.24
C PRO A 14 14.41 10.95 -10.83
N THR A 15 13.27 11.63 -10.75
CA THR A 15 12.48 11.66 -9.53
C THR A 15 12.07 10.22 -9.27
N ILE A 16 12.61 9.62 -8.21
CA ILE A 16 12.13 8.35 -7.68
C ILE A 16 10.66 8.60 -7.31
N SER A 17 9.77 8.27 -8.24
CA SER A 17 8.33 8.40 -8.04
C SER A 17 7.99 7.49 -6.88
N ALA A 18 7.53 8.07 -5.76
CA ALA A 18 6.92 7.29 -4.71
C ALA A 18 5.82 6.41 -5.33
N GLN A 19 5.87 5.10 -5.12
CA GLN A 19 4.85 4.20 -5.63
C GLN A 19 3.48 4.69 -5.15
N LYS A 20 2.56 4.85 -6.10
CA LYS A 20 1.18 5.23 -5.83
C LYS A 20 0.44 4.04 -5.22
N TYR A 21 -0.53 4.31 -4.38
CA TYR A 21 -1.46 3.31 -3.90
C TYR A 21 -2.30 2.77 -5.06
N VAL A 22 -2.48 1.45 -5.09
CA VAL A 22 -3.34 0.71 -6.01
C VAL A 22 -4.58 0.27 -5.23
N ARG A 23 -5.76 0.51 -5.79
CA ARG A 23 -7.03 0.12 -5.15
C ARG A 23 -7.20 -1.40 -5.22
N SER A 24 -7.47 -2.02 -4.08
CA SER A 24 -7.63 -3.47 -3.96
C SER A 24 -9.08 -3.88 -3.75
N GLY A 25 -9.88 -3.06 -3.07
CA GLY A 25 -11.29 -3.37 -2.81
C GLY A 25 -12.08 -2.24 -2.15
N LEU A 26 -13.40 -2.40 -2.17
CA LEU A 26 -14.37 -1.55 -1.49
C LEU A 26 -15.51 -2.45 -0.98
N GLU A 27 -15.69 -2.53 0.34
CA GLU A 27 -16.75 -3.33 0.95
C GLU A 27 -17.42 -2.52 2.06
N LYS A 28 -18.75 -2.40 2.02
CA LYS A 28 -19.55 -1.64 3.02
C LYS A 28 -19.00 -0.25 3.40
N GLY A 29 -18.43 0.46 2.42
CA GLY A 29 -17.84 1.79 2.59
C GLY A 29 -16.43 1.80 3.20
N ILE A 30 -15.79 0.64 3.32
CA ILE A 30 -14.36 0.50 3.63
C ILE A 30 -13.61 0.27 2.32
N GLN A 31 -12.80 1.26 1.93
CA GLN A 31 -11.86 1.13 0.81
C GLN A 31 -10.50 0.68 1.31
N VAL A 32 -9.93 -0.33 0.66
CA VAL A 32 -8.57 -0.82 0.92
C VAL A 32 -7.71 -0.62 -0.32
N ASP A 33 -6.68 0.21 -0.19
CA ASP A 33 -5.62 0.38 -1.18
C ASP A 33 -4.31 -0.20 -0.64
N HIS A 34 -3.40 -0.58 -1.52
CA HIS A 34 -2.08 -1.09 -1.12
C HIS A 34 -0.96 -0.47 -1.96
N ARG A 35 0.26 -0.51 -1.44
CA ARG A 35 1.47 -0.33 -2.24
C ARG A 35 2.64 -1.04 -1.60
N TRP A 36 3.61 -1.37 -2.43
CA TRP A 36 4.92 -1.76 -1.93
C TRP A 36 5.75 -0.55 -1.51
N LYS A 37 6.57 -0.76 -0.50
CA LYS A 37 7.68 0.10 -0.14
C LYS A 37 8.93 -0.75 -0.08
N LEU A 38 9.93 -0.33 -0.85
CA LEU A 38 11.22 -1.01 -0.94
C LEU A 38 12.26 -0.15 -0.21
N PRO A 39 12.56 -0.44 1.07
CA PRO A 39 13.58 0.31 1.79
C PRO A 39 14.96 0.10 1.16
N LYS A 40 15.87 1.06 1.36
CA LYS A 40 17.26 0.94 0.88
C LYS A 40 18.00 -0.26 1.49
N SER A 41 17.60 -0.63 2.71
CA SER A 41 18.11 -1.78 3.45
C SER A 41 16.95 -2.43 4.19
N GLY A 42 16.85 -3.76 4.09
CA GLY A 42 15.80 -4.53 4.75
C GLY A 42 14.76 -5.10 3.79
N PRO A 43 13.82 -5.89 4.33
CA PRO A 43 12.78 -6.55 3.54
C PRO A 43 11.77 -5.56 2.92
N PRO A 44 11.09 -5.96 1.83
CA PRO A 44 9.95 -5.22 1.30
C PRO A 44 8.82 -5.07 2.32
N GLU A 45 8.11 -3.96 2.25
CA GLU A 45 7.00 -3.64 3.13
C GLU A 45 5.73 -3.44 2.29
N LEU A 46 4.67 -4.19 2.58
CA LEU A 46 3.35 -3.96 2.01
C LEU A 46 2.62 -2.96 2.90
N LEU A 47 2.40 -1.75 2.38
CA LEU A 47 1.67 -0.70 3.08
C LEU A 47 0.20 -0.74 2.64
N LEU A 48 -0.73 -0.81 3.59
CA LEU A 48 -2.15 -0.65 3.29
C LEU A 48 -2.60 0.77 3.59
N ARG A 49 -3.61 1.23 2.85
CA ARG A 49 -4.40 2.40 3.18
C ARG A 49 -5.85 1.97 3.28
N ILE A 50 -6.43 2.13 4.47
CA ILE A 50 -7.83 1.78 4.74
C ILE A 50 -8.59 3.08 4.97
N SER A 51 -9.66 3.31 4.20
CA SER A 51 -10.49 4.52 4.31
C SER A 51 -11.92 4.13 4.61
N ASN A 52 -12.52 4.72 5.64
CA ASN A 52 -13.94 4.58 5.94
C ASN A 52 -14.68 5.78 5.35
N THR A 53 -15.56 5.55 4.38
CA THR A 53 -16.36 6.60 3.73
C THR A 53 -17.78 6.69 4.29
N THR A 54 -18.06 6.01 5.40
CA THR A 54 -19.38 5.96 6.03
C THR A 54 -19.45 6.89 7.24
N GLU A 55 -20.69 7.19 7.66
CA GLU A 55 -20.96 8.01 8.84
C GLU A 55 -20.78 7.26 10.17
N VAL A 56 -20.47 5.96 10.14
CA VAL A 56 -20.39 5.11 11.33
C VAL A 56 -19.01 4.49 11.49
N HIS A 57 -18.66 4.18 12.74
CA HIS A 57 -17.46 3.41 13.05
C HIS A 57 -17.59 1.98 12.52
N LYS A 58 -16.47 1.39 12.09
CA LYS A 58 -16.42 0.02 11.56
C LYS A 58 -15.27 -0.76 12.19
N GLN A 59 -15.54 -2.01 12.51
CA GLN A 59 -14.50 -3.02 12.74
C GLN A 59 -14.21 -3.72 11.42
N VAL A 60 -12.92 -3.85 11.10
CA VAL A 60 -12.45 -4.35 9.82
C VAL A 60 -11.43 -5.44 10.05
N HIS A 61 -11.70 -6.63 9.52
CA HIS A 61 -10.74 -7.72 9.39
C HIS A 61 -10.31 -7.80 7.92
N VAL A 62 -9.01 -7.70 7.68
CA VAL A 62 -8.41 -7.70 6.35
C VAL A 62 -7.50 -8.91 6.21
N THR A 63 -7.75 -9.73 5.20
CA THR A 63 -6.86 -10.82 4.75
C THR A 63 -6.34 -10.51 3.34
N VAL A 64 -5.03 -10.38 3.21
CA VAL A 64 -4.36 -10.10 1.93
C VAL A 64 -3.50 -11.28 1.54
N ASP A 65 -3.77 -11.82 0.36
CA ASP A 65 -2.96 -12.84 -0.28
C ASP A 65 -1.95 -12.18 -1.22
N VAL A 66 -0.69 -12.52 -1.02
CA VAL A 66 0.41 -12.08 -1.86
C VAL A 66 0.84 -13.24 -2.73
N ALA A 67 0.63 -13.11 -4.03
CA ALA A 67 0.98 -14.11 -5.03
C ALA A 67 2.25 -13.72 -5.79
N TYR A 68 3.08 -14.73 -6.08
CA TYR A 68 4.23 -14.59 -6.97
C TYR A 68 4.20 -15.73 -7.97
N GLN A 69 4.22 -15.38 -9.26
CA GLN A 69 4.11 -16.35 -10.37
C GLN A 69 2.87 -17.25 -10.26
N GLY A 70 1.72 -16.66 -9.88
CA GLY A 70 0.44 -17.35 -9.78
C GLY A 70 0.29 -18.27 -8.55
N MET A 71 1.24 -18.26 -7.61
CA MET A 71 1.15 -19.01 -6.35
C MET A 71 1.15 -18.06 -5.16
N THR A 72 0.20 -18.22 -4.23
CA THR A 72 0.21 -17.52 -2.94
C THR A 72 1.49 -17.86 -2.19
N ARG A 73 2.24 -16.83 -1.80
CA ARG A 73 3.50 -16.93 -1.06
C ARG A 73 3.33 -16.51 0.39
N GLU A 74 2.54 -15.48 0.62
CA GLU A 74 2.29 -14.94 1.95
C GLU A 74 0.83 -14.58 2.10
N VAL A 75 0.32 -14.76 3.31
CA VAL A 75 -1.00 -14.30 3.73
C VAL A 75 -0.79 -13.35 4.89
N PHE A 76 -1.39 -12.17 4.80
CA PHE A 76 -1.32 -11.16 5.83
C PHE A 76 -2.71 -10.89 6.40
N GLU A 77 -2.79 -10.82 7.72
CA GLU A 77 -4.04 -10.56 8.43
C GLU A 77 -3.88 -9.35 9.35
N ALA A 78 -4.89 -8.48 9.37
CA ALA A 78 -4.97 -7.39 10.32
C ALA A 78 -6.41 -7.11 10.73
N ASP A 79 -6.59 -6.92 12.03
CA ASP A 79 -7.80 -6.39 12.63
C ASP A 79 -7.59 -4.92 12.97
N THR A 80 -8.56 -4.08 12.62
CA THR A 80 -8.54 -2.67 13.00
C THR A 80 -9.94 -2.13 13.22
N CYS A 81 -10.02 -1.08 14.03
CA CYS A 81 -11.23 -0.27 14.11
C CYS A 81 -10.97 1.09 13.48
N ILE A 82 -11.87 1.49 12.59
CA ILE A 82 -11.73 2.72 11.82
C ILE A 82 -12.95 3.60 12.04
N ARG A 83 -12.70 4.84 12.47
CA ARG A 83 -13.77 5.79 12.74
C ARG A 83 -14.43 6.29 11.45
N SER A 84 -15.64 6.82 11.58
CA SER A 84 -16.34 7.53 10.50
C SER A 84 -15.40 8.54 9.82
N HIS A 85 -15.37 8.53 8.49
CA HIS A 85 -14.50 9.37 7.63
C HIS A 85 -12.99 9.29 7.89
N GLN A 86 -12.52 8.30 8.66
CA GLN A 86 -11.11 8.16 8.97
C GLN A 86 -10.35 7.45 7.84
N VAL A 87 -9.07 7.82 7.69
CA VAL A 87 -8.10 7.12 6.85
C VAL A 87 -6.95 6.64 7.73
N LEU A 88 -6.62 5.35 7.61
CA LEU A 88 -5.43 4.72 8.17
C LEU A 88 -4.41 4.52 7.04
N ASP A 89 -3.21 5.08 7.17
CA ASP A 89 -2.18 5.05 6.11
C ASP A 89 -0.89 4.37 6.60
N GLY A 90 -0.72 3.12 6.19
CA GLY A 90 0.52 2.35 6.27
C GLY A 90 1.19 2.45 7.63
N LYS A 91 2.46 2.89 7.62
CA LYS A 91 3.27 3.04 8.82
C LYS A 91 2.75 4.04 9.84
N LEU A 92 2.01 5.08 9.43
CA LEU A 92 1.53 6.10 10.35
C LEU A 92 0.49 5.52 11.33
N ASN A 93 -0.24 4.50 10.89
CA ASN A 93 -1.29 3.86 11.65
C ASN A 93 -1.00 2.38 11.95
N GLY A 94 0.20 1.90 11.64
CA GLY A 94 0.61 0.52 11.90
C GLY A 94 -0.01 -0.54 10.97
N ILE A 95 -0.71 -0.15 9.90
CA ILE A 95 -1.33 -1.10 8.96
C ILE A 95 -0.35 -1.38 7.80
N PHE A 96 0.70 -2.13 8.11
CA PHE A 96 1.67 -2.60 7.14
C PHE A 96 2.20 -3.98 7.49
N PHE A 97 2.68 -4.68 6.48
CA PHE A 97 3.28 -6.00 6.62
C PHE A 97 4.70 -6.00 6.08
N ILE A 98 5.55 -6.80 6.71
CA ILE A 98 6.92 -7.01 6.26
C ILE A 98 6.96 -8.35 5.55
N SER A 99 7.36 -8.35 4.29
CA SER A 99 7.51 -9.60 3.53
C SER A 99 8.72 -10.37 4.03
N SER A 100 8.52 -11.65 4.29
CA SER A 100 9.55 -12.64 4.62
C SER A 100 9.93 -13.50 3.42
N ALA A 101 9.05 -13.61 2.43
CA ALA A 101 9.20 -14.52 1.30
C ALA A 101 9.56 -13.83 -0.03
N LEU A 102 9.32 -12.52 -0.17
CA LEU A 102 9.59 -11.79 -1.42
C LEU A 102 10.84 -10.93 -1.32
N ASP A 103 11.60 -10.90 -2.42
CA ASP A 103 12.68 -9.96 -2.59
C ASP A 103 12.20 -8.66 -3.28
N GLY A 104 12.98 -7.59 -3.12
CA GLY A 104 12.65 -6.30 -3.73
C GLY A 104 12.78 -6.29 -5.26
N ASP A 105 13.49 -7.25 -5.86
CA ASP A 105 13.71 -7.30 -7.30
C ASP A 105 12.48 -7.84 -8.05
N GLY A 106 11.84 -8.89 -7.54
CA GLY A 106 10.56 -9.40 -8.07
C GLY A 106 9.45 -8.37 -8.01
N ILE A 107 9.36 -7.62 -6.91
CA ILE A 107 8.40 -6.51 -6.78
C ILE A 107 8.69 -5.40 -7.79
N ARG A 108 9.97 -5.05 -8.02
CA ARG A 108 10.34 -4.03 -9.02
C ARG A 108 10.01 -4.44 -10.45
N ARG A 109 10.12 -5.73 -10.77
CA ARG A 109 9.78 -6.27 -12.10
C ARG A 109 8.28 -6.36 -12.34
N GLY A 110 7.47 -6.31 -11.29
CA GLY A 110 6.02 -6.47 -11.38
C GLY A 110 5.58 -7.93 -11.44
N ASP A 111 6.43 -8.85 -10.98
CA ASP A 111 6.15 -10.30 -10.96
C ASP A 111 5.28 -10.72 -9.76
N VAL A 112 4.94 -9.76 -8.88
CA VAL A 112 4.20 -9.96 -7.63
C VAL A 112 2.81 -9.34 -7.77
N ASP A 113 1.79 -10.18 -7.62
CA ASP A 113 0.39 -9.78 -7.62
C ASP A 113 -0.13 -9.74 -6.18
N ILE A 114 -0.92 -8.72 -5.86
CA ILE A 114 -1.58 -8.57 -4.57
C ILE A 114 -3.07 -8.74 -4.78
N THR A 115 -3.66 -9.70 -4.08
CA THR A 115 -5.10 -9.91 -4.08
C THR A 115 -5.62 -9.71 -2.67
N LEU A 116 -6.62 -8.85 -2.54
CA LEU A 116 -7.42 -8.79 -1.32
C LEU A 116 -8.34 -10.02 -1.33
N ASP A 117 -7.96 -11.07 -0.61
CA ASP A 117 -8.71 -12.33 -0.59
C ASP A 117 -10.01 -12.17 0.21
N ARG A 118 -9.90 -11.57 1.40
CA ARG A 118 -11.05 -11.36 2.27
C ARG A 118 -11.03 -10.00 2.95
N LEU A 119 -12.19 -9.36 2.95
CA LEU A 119 -12.46 -8.13 3.68
C LEU A 119 -13.77 -8.30 4.44
N GLU A 120 -13.69 -8.52 5.75
CA GLU A 120 -14.86 -8.61 6.61
C GLU A 120 -15.07 -7.26 7.32
N VAL A 121 -16.24 -6.67 7.10
CA VAL A 121 -16.61 -5.38 7.68
C VAL A 121 -17.84 -5.55 8.53
N LEU A 122 -17.69 -5.23 9.82
CA LEU A 122 -18.74 -5.26 10.82
C LEU A 122 -19.00 -3.86 11.34
N ASP A 123 -20.28 -3.56 11.53
CA ASP A 123 -20.71 -2.36 12.22
C ASP A 123 -20.47 -2.58 13.71
N GLY A 124 -19.78 -1.65 14.36
CA GLY A 124 -19.42 -1.80 15.76
C GLY A 124 -18.78 -0.56 16.33
N GLU A 125 -18.90 -0.39 17.65
CA GLU A 125 -18.22 0.68 18.35
C GLU A 125 -16.70 0.40 18.35
N CYS A 126 -15.92 1.42 18.01
CA CYS A 126 -14.50 1.40 18.28
C CYS A 126 -14.27 1.69 19.76
N PRO A 127 -13.44 0.91 20.46
CA PRO A 127 -13.07 1.20 21.84
C PRO A 127 -12.34 2.54 21.99
#